data_AF-X1Q588-F1
#
_entry.id   AF-X1Q588-F1
#
_cell.length_a   1.000
_cell.length_b   1.000
_cell.length_c   1.000
_cell.angle_alpha   90.00
_cell.angle_beta   90.00
_cell.angle_gamma   90.00
#
_symmetry.space_group_name_H-M   'P 1'
#
loop_
_entity.id
_entity.type
_entity.pdbx_description
1 polymer ?
#
loop_
_entity_poly.entity_id
_entity_poly.type
_entity_poly.pdbx_seq_one_letter_code
_entity_poly.pdbx_strand_id
1 'polypeptide(L)'
;GTGYGSDGRIWGGEFLVADYHGFRRAGHLEYLPMPGGEAAIRNPYRLAIGYLYALTGQLPSFRPPTVPPNPSTLLRTGFGGEGGEELRIIRQQIDKGINCPQTSAGGRLFDAVAALIGVRERVTYEAQAAIELEMAAQIQYPISNIQIAGYPFDIEESDGGKVIRLRGLFDALLADLRGEVAVGEMAYRFHVTVAEMIGAMCERIARETGLRTVALSGGCFQNRLLLALVVPRLREVGLRVLLHWQVPCNDGGISLGQAVIASFTVE
;
A
#
# COMPACT_ATOMS: atom_id res chain seq x y z
N GLY A 1 2.63 7.28 -2.75
CA GLY A 1 1.78 8.29 -2.08
C GLY A 1 0.60 8.61 -2.96
N THR A 2 0.79 9.54 -3.89
CA THR A 2 -0.20 9.89 -4.92
C THR A 2 0.57 10.25 -6.19
N GLY A 3 0.36 9.54 -7.29
CA GLY A 3 0.90 9.87 -8.61
C GLY A 3 -0.24 9.98 -9.63
N TYR A 4 -0.15 10.92 -10.57
CA TYR A 4 -1.15 11.04 -11.63
C TYR A 4 -0.89 10.00 -12.72
N GLY A 5 -1.80 9.03 -12.85
CA GLY A 5 -1.72 7.95 -13.83
C GLY A 5 -2.13 8.40 -15.23
N SER A 6 -1.62 7.70 -16.25
CA SER A 6 -1.98 7.96 -17.66
C SER A 6 -3.44 7.62 -17.99
N ASP A 7 -4.12 6.87 -17.13
CA ASP A 7 -5.55 6.52 -17.21
C ASP A 7 -6.45 7.46 -16.39
N GLY A 8 -5.91 8.58 -15.89
CA GLY A 8 -6.61 9.55 -15.06
C GLY A 8 -6.90 9.07 -13.64
N ARG A 9 -6.34 7.93 -13.22
CA ARG A 9 -6.46 7.40 -11.86
C ARG A 9 -5.24 7.73 -11.01
N ILE A 10 -5.37 7.53 -9.70
CA ILE A 10 -4.26 7.74 -8.77
C ILE A 10 -3.38 6.49 -8.75
N TRP A 11 -2.12 6.63 -9.13
CA TRP A 11 -1.10 5.59 -9.12
C TRP A 11 -0.20 5.69 -7.88
N GLY A 12 0.52 4.61 -7.62
CA GLY A 12 1.58 4.61 -6.59
C GLY A 12 1.97 3.24 -6.05
N GLY A 13 1.54 2.16 -6.71
CA GLY A 13 1.90 0.78 -6.44
C GLY A 13 2.10 0.06 -7.76
N GLU A 14 2.89 0.67 -8.65
CA GLU A 14 3.02 0.31 -10.05
C GLU A 14 4.29 -0.49 -10.34
N PHE A 15 4.18 -1.41 -11.29
CA PHE A 15 5.30 -2.12 -11.88
C PHE A 15 5.39 -1.70 -13.33
N LEU A 16 6.48 -1.00 -13.68
CA LEU A 16 6.70 -0.43 -15.00
C LEU A 16 7.86 -1.15 -15.68
N VAL A 17 7.69 -1.41 -16.97
CA VAL A 17 8.78 -1.76 -17.88
C VAL A 17 9.09 -0.50 -18.66
N ALA A 18 10.27 0.07 -18.46
CA ALA A 18 10.60 1.41 -18.95
C ALA A 18 12.06 1.52 -19.39
N ASP A 19 12.28 2.45 -20.32
CA ASP A 19 13.56 3.01 -20.68
C ASP A 19 13.47 4.55 -20.68
N TYR A 20 14.42 5.24 -21.31
CA TYR A 20 14.42 6.71 -21.36
C TYR A 20 13.43 7.29 -22.38
N HIS A 21 12.88 6.49 -23.29
CA HIS A 21 11.94 6.93 -24.32
C HIS A 21 10.48 6.68 -23.94
N GLY A 22 10.23 5.78 -22.99
CA GLY A 22 8.88 5.56 -22.50
C GLY A 22 8.77 4.46 -21.46
N PHE A 23 7.52 4.19 -21.08
CA PHE A 23 7.18 3.12 -20.17
C PHE A 23 5.91 2.40 -20.61
N ARG A 24 5.83 1.13 -20.24
CA ARG A 24 4.61 0.33 -20.27
C ARG A 24 4.29 -0.10 -18.84
N ARG A 25 3.04 0.08 -18.43
CA ARG A 25 2.54 -0.48 -17.18
C ARG A 25 2.45 -1.99 -17.34
N ALA A 26 3.23 -2.73 -16.55
CA ALA A 26 3.30 -4.19 -16.58
C ALA A 26 2.46 -4.84 -15.47
N GLY A 27 2.20 -4.10 -14.39
CA GLY A 27 1.22 -4.48 -13.39
C GLY A 27 1.09 -3.47 -12.26
N HIS A 28 0.17 -3.72 -11.35
CA HIS A 28 -0.18 -2.79 -10.28
C HIS A 28 -0.97 -3.44 -9.14
N LEU A 29 -1.10 -2.74 -8.02
CA LEU A 29 -2.11 -3.05 -7.00
C LEU A 29 -3.51 -2.83 -7.56
N GLU A 30 -4.49 -3.67 -7.20
CA GLU A 30 -5.87 -3.44 -7.62
C GLU A 30 -6.39 -2.07 -7.19
N TYR A 31 -7.25 -1.49 -8.02
CA TYR A 31 -7.85 -0.20 -7.74
C TYR A 31 -8.85 -0.31 -6.61
N LEU A 32 -8.66 0.50 -5.58
CA LEU A 32 -9.56 0.60 -4.43
C LEU A 32 -10.03 2.04 -4.21
N PRO A 33 -11.21 2.23 -3.62
CA PRO A 33 -11.81 3.54 -3.44
C PRO A 33 -11.10 4.38 -2.37
N MET A 34 -10.99 5.69 -2.62
CA MET A 34 -10.61 6.69 -1.62
C MET A 34 -11.82 7.55 -1.23
N PRO A 35 -12.71 7.08 -0.33
CA PRO A 35 -13.93 7.79 0.04
C PRO A 35 -13.63 9.15 0.69
N GLY A 36 -13.99 10.23 0.00
CA GLY A 36 -13.72 11.61 0.40
C GLY A 36 -12.43 12.19 -0.19
N GLY A 37 -11.76 11.48 -1.11
CA GLY A 37 -10.54 11.95 -1.78
C GLY A 37 -9.42 12.27 -0.78
N GLU A 38 -8.97 13.52 -0.75
CA GLU A 38 -7.94 13.99 0.19
C GLU A 38 -8.33 13.80 1.66
N ALA A 39 -9.62 13.81 1.99
CA ALA A 39 -10.09 13.56 3.35
C ALA A 39 -9.64 12.18 3.85
N ALA A 40 -9.57 11.18 2.96
CA ALA A 40 -9.10 9.84 3.27
C ALA A 40 -7.59 9.78 3.54
N ILE A 41 -6.81 10.74 3.02
CA ILE A 41 -5.37 10.85 3.32
C ILE A 41 -5.17 11.33 4.75
N ARG A 42 -5.94 12.34 5.20
CA ARG A 42 -5.88 12.85 6.59
C ARG A 42 -6.54 11.90 7.59
N ASN A 43 -7.46 11.07 7.13
CA ASN A 43 -8.23 10.14 7.94
C ASN A 43 -8.10 8.71 7.39
N PRO A 44 -6.94 8.04 7.58
CA PRO A 44 -6.72 6.67 7.13
C PRO A 44 -7.81 5.65 7.49
N TYR A 45 -8.58 5.85 8.58
CA TYR A 45 -9.73 4.98 8.87
C TYR A 45 -10.75 4.91 7.72
N ARG A 46 -10.89 5.99 6.92
CA ARG A 46 -11.77 6.01 5.75
C ARG A 46 -11.26 5.08 4.65
N LEU A 47 -9.94 4.98 4.48
CA LEU A 47 -9.30 4.02 3.56
C LEU A 47 -9.54 2.59 4.04
N ALA A 48 -9.32 2.32 5.33
CA ALA A 48 -9.55 0.99 5.91
C ALA A 48 -10.99 0.52 5.69
N ILE A 49 -11.99 1.35 6.04
CA ILE A 49 -13.41 1.05 5.84
C ILE A 49 -13.72 0.89 4.34
N GLY A 50 -13.22 1.79 3.50
CA GLY A 50 -13.50 1.75 2.06
C GLY A 50 -12.92 0.52 1.37
N TYR A 51 -11.71 0.12 1.74
CA TYR A 51 -11.04 -1.06 1.19
C TYR A 51 -11.77 -2.33 1.65
N LEU A 52 -12.08 -2.45 2.94
CA LEU A 52 -12.86 -3.56 3.47
C LEU A 52 -14.22 -3.70 2.78
N TYR A 53 -14.94 -2.58 2.61
CA TYR A 53 -16.24 -2.59 1.95
C TYR A 53 -16.13 -3.00 0.48
N ALA A 54 -15.15 -2.46 -0.25
CA ALA A 54 -14.93 -2.80 -1.66
C ALA A 54 -14.51 -4.26 -1.87
N LEU A 55 -13.69 -4.82 -0.96
CA LEU A 55 -13.15 -6.18 -1.09
C LEU A 55 -14.09 -7.27 -0.59
N THR A 56 -14.93 -6.96 0.41
CA THR A 56 -15.78 -7.97 1.09
C THR A 56 -17.28 -7.75 0.86
N GLY A 57 -17.69 -6.57 0.40
CA GLY A 57 -19.09 -6.15 0.34
C GLY A 57 -19.70 -5.86 1.72
N GLN A 58 -18.93 -5.96 2.80
CA GLN A 58 -19.38 -5.82 4.17
C GLN A 58 -18.74 -4.60 4.82
N LEU A 59 -19.55 -3.81 5.51
CA LEU A 59 -19.00 -2.78 6.39
C LEU A 59 -18.42 -3.44 7.64
N PRO A 60 -17.23 -3.02 8.11
CA PRO A 60 -16.64 -3.61 9.30
C PRO A 60 -17.55 -3.39 10.52
N SER A 61 -17.80 -4.47 11.25
CA SER A 61 -18.46 -4.46 12.56
C SER A 61 -17.45 -4.74 13.69
N PHE A 62 -16.23 -4.22 13.56
CA PHE A 62 -15.12 -4.59 14.43
C PHE A 62 -14.56 -3.41 15.23
N ARG A 63 -14.17 -3.69 16.48
CA ARG A 63 -13.58 -2.79 17.46
C ARG A 63 -12.06 -3.03 17.46
N PRO A 64 -11.19 -2.08 17.03
CA PRO A 64 -9.75 -2.29 17.07
C PRO A 64 -9.27 -2.63 18.50
N PRO A 65 -8.31 -3.55 18.68
CA PRO A 65 -7.77 -3.87 19.99
C PRO A 65 -7.17 -2.64 20.67
N THR A 66 -7.26 -2.64 21.99
CA THR A 66 -6.93 -1.58 22.93
C THR A 66 -5.57 -0.89 22.70
N VAL A 67 -5.59 0.28 22.08
CA VAL A 67 -4.62 1.37 22.32
C VAL A 67 -5.32 2.36 23.28
N PRO A 68 -4.63 2.95 24.29
CA PRO A 68 -5.25 3.80 25.29
C PRO A 68 -6.12 4.90 24.65
N PRO A 69 -7.23 5.28 25.32
CA PRO A 69 -8.32 6.02 24.70
C PRO A 69 -7.85 7.39 24.24
N ASN A 70 -7.69 7.55 22.92
CA ASN A 70 -7.85 8.85 22.30
C ASN A 70 -9.35 8.96 21.91
N PRO A 71 -10.09 10.01 22.33
CA PRO A 71 -11.56 10.10 22.21
C PRO A 71 -12.19 10.09 20.79
N SER A 72 -11.48 9.68 19.73
CA SER A 72 -11.91 9.82 18.33
C SER A 72 -12.17 8.51 17.56
N THR A 73 -12.24 7.37 18.25
CA THR A 73 -12.26 6.05 17.59
C THR A 73 -13.63 5.72 16.98
N LEU A 74 -13.81 6.04 15.70
CA LEU A 74 -15.03 5.74 14.94
C LEU A 74 -15.22 4.24 14.70
N LEU A 75 -14.12 3.47 14.67
CA LEU A 75 -14.17 2.01 14.61
C LEU A 75 -14.60 1.38 15.95
N ARG A 76 -14.67 2.13 17.07
CA ARG A 76 -15.08 1.59 18.38
C ARG A 76 -16.57 1.61 18.65
N THR A 77 -17.32 2.48 17.96
CA THR A 77 -18.76 2.60 18.10
C THR A 77 -19.41 1.70 17.06
N GLY A 78 -19.89 0.53 17.49
CA GLY A 78 -20.88 -0.21 16.71
C GLY A 78 -22.02 0.73 16.28
N PHE A 79 -22.80 0.31 15.29
CA PHE A 79 -23.77 1.05 14.44
C PHE A 79 -24.76 2.08 15.05
N GLY A 80 -24.62 2.55 16.30
CA GLY A 80 -25.39 3.64 16.90
C GLY A 80 -24.59 4.94 17.08
N GLY A 81 -25.21 6.08 16.77
CA GLY A 81 -24.67 7.43 16.98
C GLY A 81 -23.86 8.00 15.79
N GLU A 82 -22.97 8.96 16.08
CA GLU A 82 -22.13 9.69 15.09
C GLU A 82 -21.26 8.76 14.21
N GLY A 83 -20.81 7.61 14.74
CA GLY A 83 -20.06 6.61 13.97
C GLY A 83 -20.89 5.89 12.90
N GLY A 84 -22.20 5.74 13.12
CA GLY A 84 -23.12 5.17 12.13
C GLY A 84 -23.36 6.11 10.95
N GLU A 85 -23.37 7.42 11.19
CA GLU A 85 -23.54 8.41 10.13
C GLU A 85 -22.32 8.48 9.21
N GLU A 86 -21.12 8.50 9.77
CA GLU A 86 -19.87 8.50 9.00
C GLU A 86 -19.74 7.23 8.13
N LEU A 87 -20.03 6.05 8.69
CA LEU A 87 -20.05 4.79 7.93
C LEU A 87 -21.05 4.82 6.77
N ARG A 88 -22.25 5.38 7.00
CA ARG A 88 -23.27 5.57 5.97
C ARG A 88 -22.79 6.50 4.87
N ILE A 89 -22.11 7.60 5.21
CA ILE A 89 -21.54 8.55 4.25
C ILE A 89 -20.45 7.87 3.41
N ILE A 90 -19.51 7.16 4.05
CA ILE A 90 -18.43 6.45 3.34
C ILE A 90 -19.03 5.43 2.37
N ARG A 91 -19.99 4.63 2.81
CA ARG A 91 -20.70 3.68 1.95
C ARG A 91 -21.36 4.38 0.76
N GLN A 92 -22.10 5.46 1.00
CA GLN A 92 -22.77 6.21 -0.07
C GLN A 92 -21.78 6.81 -1.07
N GLN A 93 -20.63 7.30 -0.62
CA GLN A 93 -19.58 7.81 -1.50
C GLN A 93 -19.03 6.73 -2.41
N ILE A 94 -18.84 5.52 -1.88
CA ILE A 94 -18.35 4.37 -2.64
C ILE A 94 -19.42 3.90 -3.63
N ASP A 95 -20.63 3.63 -3.15
CA ASP A 95 -21.76 3.12 -3.96
C ASP A 95 -22.12 4.07 -5.12
N LYS A 96 -22.02 5.38 -4.90
CA LYS A 96 -22.39 6.41 -5.90
C LYS A 96 -21.19 7.00 -6.64
N GLY A 97 -19.96 6.63 -6.29
CA GLY A 97 -18.74 7.23 -6.85
C GLY A 97 -18.57 8.73 -6.56
N ILE A 98 -19.20 9.27 -5.51
CA ILE A 98 -19.19 10.71 -5.19
C ILE A 98 -17.94 11.04 -4.38
N ASN A 99 -17.06 11.88 -4.92
CA ASN A 99 -15.79 12.26 -4.30
C ASN A 99 -14.98 11.02 -3.83
N CYS A 100 -14.96 9.99 -4.66
CA CYS A 100 -14.38 8.69 -4.34
C CYS A 100 -13.45 8.22 -5.47
N PRO A 101 -12.32 8.91 -5.70
CA PRO A 101 -11.38 8.49 -6.74
C PRO A 101 -10.82 7.09 -6.44
N GLN A 102 -10.47 6.38 -7.51
CA GLN A 102 -9.84 5.06 -7.42
C GLN A 102 -8.32 5.20 -7.34
N THR A 103 -7.68 4.39 -6.51
CA THR A 103 -6.22 4.41 -6.31
C THR A 103 -5.62 3.01 -6.33
N SER A 104 -4.43 2.90 -6.92
CA SER A 104 -3.54 1.74 -6.81
C SER A 104 -2.31 2.06 -5.95
N ALA A 105 -2.37 3.11 -5.13
CA ALA A 105 -1.21 3.61 -4.42
C ALA A 105 -0.79 2.74 -3.23
N GLY A 106 0.46 2.27 -3.22
CA GLY A 106 1.05 1.51 -2.11
C GLY A 106 1.01 2.29 -0.79
N GLY A 107 1.28 3.61 -0.82
CA GLY A 107 1.16 4.44 0.38
C GLY A 107 -0.23 4.42 1.01
N ARG A 108 -1.30 4.40 0.19
CA ARG A 108 -2.69 4.32 0.67
C ARG A 108 -3.00 2.93 1.24
N LEU A 109 -2.40 1.88 0.70
CA LEU A 109 -2.47 0.53 1.29
C LEU A 109 -1.83 0.50 2.68
N PHE A 110 -0.65 1.10 2.86
CA PHE A 110 -0.01 1.23 4.19
C PHE A 110 -0.89 2.01 5.16
N ASP A 111 -1.45 3.15 4.73
CA ASP A 111 -2.35 3.97 5.56
C ASP A 111 -3.60 3.17 5.97
N ALA A 112 -4.22 2.44 5.04
CA ALA A 112 -5.39 1.61 5.30
C ALA A 112 -5.10 0.50 6.33
N VAL A 113 -3.98 -0.22 6.17
CA VAL A 113 -3.59 -1.29 7.12
C VAL A 113 -3.23 -0.71 8.47
N ALA A 114 -2.48 0.40 8.53
CA ALA A 114 -2.15 1.09 9.77
C ALA A 114 -3.40 1.50 10.56
N ALA A 115 -4.43 2.01 9.88
CA ALA A 115 -5.69 2.33 10.53
C ALA A 115 -6.46 1.07 10.96
N LEU A 116 -6.53 0.05 10.10
CA LEU A 116 -7.25 -1.19 10.35
C LEU A 116 -6.75 -1.91 11.61
N ILE A 117 -5.43 -2.00 11.78
CA ILE A 117 -4.82 -2.70 12.91
C ILE A 117 -4.64 -1.83 14.17
N GLY A 118 -5.12 -0.58 14.14
CA GLY A 118 -5.12 0.31 15.30
C GLY A 118 -3.82 1.09 15.54
N VAL A 119 -2.91 1.19 14.57
CA VAL A 119 -1.69 2.01 14.69
C VAL A 119 -2.01 3.50 14.59
N ARG A 120 -2.71 3.92 13.53
CA ARG A 120 -3.00 5.34 13.30
C ARG A 120 -4.25 5.55 12.44
N GLU A 121 -5.28 6.15 13.03
CA GLU A 121 -6.56 6.42 12.34
C GLU A 121 -6.62 7.79 11.65
N ARG A 122 -5.86 8.78 12.16
CA ARG A 122 -5.80 10.16 11.67
C ARG A 122 -4.36 10.62 11.65
N VAL A 123 -3.97 11.38 10.64
CA VAL A 123 -2.59 11.86 10.47
C VAL A 123 -2.51 13.38 10.50
N THR A 124 -1.39 13.90 11.01
CA THR A 124 -1.08 15.33 11.06
C THR A 124 0.02 15.74 10.08
N TYR A 125 0.74 14.77 9.51
CA TYR A 125 1.76 14.99 8.49
C TYR A 125 1.78 13.83 7.48
N GLU A 126 2.45 14.05 6.35
CA GLU A 126 2.54 13.08 5.27
C GLU A 126 3.22 11.78 5.72
N ALA A 127 2.68 10.64 5.29
CA ALA A 127 3.19 9.30 5.55
C ALA A 127 3.25 8.88 7.04
N GLN A 128 2.69 9.66 7.97
CA GLN A 128 2.71 9.35 9.41
C GLN A 128 2.24 7.92 9.72
N ALA A 129 1.11 7.50 9.17
CA ALA A 129 0.56 6.16 9.45
C ALA A 129 1.50 5.05 8.95
N ALA A 130 2.08 5.21 7.76
CA ALA A 130 3.07 4.28 7.21
C ALA A 130 4.38 4.23 8.02
N ILE A 131 4.87 5.39 8.49
CA ILE A 131 6.08 5.48 9.33
C ILE A 131 5.85 4.76 10.67
N GLU A 132 4.73 5.03 11.32
CA GLU A 132 4.42 4.41 12.61
C GLU A 132 4.12 2.91 12.48
N LEU A 133 3.58 2.46 11.35
CA LEU A 133 3.42 1.05 11.04
C LEU A 133 4.78 0.34 10.91
N GLU A 134 5.77 0.98 10.27
CA GLU A 134 7.15 0.49 10.22
C GLU A 134 7.75 0.38 11.63
N MET A 135 7.58 1.42 12.46
CA MET A 135 8.07 1.42 13.83
C MET A 135 7.46 0.30 14.66
N ALA A 136 6.14 0.09 14.57
CA ALA A 136 5.44 -0.99 15.27
C ALA A 136 5.97 -2.37 14.87
N ALA A 137 6.26 -2.58 13.59
CA ALA A 137 6.86 -3.82 13.10
C ALA A 137 8.29 -4.03 13.64
N GLN A 138 9.12 -2.98 13.61
CA GLN A 138 10.53 -3.06 14.04
C GLN A 138 10.72 -3.23 15.55
N ILE A 139 9.79 -2.73 16.38
CA ILE A 139 9.82 -2.95 17.84
C ILE A 139 9.68 -4.43 18.17
N GLN A 140 8.76 -5.12 17.48
CA GLN A 140 8.48 -6.53 17.73
C GLN A 140 9.54 -7.44 17.08
N TYR A 141 9.97 -7.09 15.86
CA TYR A 141 10.93 -7.86 15.09
C TYR A 141 12.08 -6.95 14.64
N PRO A 142 13.04 -6.64 15.53
CA PRO A 142 14.28 -6.00 15.11
C PRO A 142 14.93 -6.91 14.06
N ILE A 143 15.57 -6.31 13.05
CA ILE A 143 16.14 -7.00 11.87
C ILE A 143 17.00 -8.20 12.31
N SER A 144 16.38 -9.36 12.46
CA SER A 144 16.91 -10.60 12.98
C SER A 144 16.09 -11.73 12.34
N ASN A 145 16.71 -12.90 12.18
CA ASN A 145 16.27 -14.01 11.31
C ASN A 145 14.98 -14.72 11.76
N ILE A 146 13.89 -13.99 12.04
CA ILE A 146 12.59 -14.58 12.30
C ILE A 146 11.84 -14.65 10.96
N GLN A 147 11.73 -15.86 10.43
CA GLN A 147 10.96 -16.13 9.21
C GLN A 147 9.48 -16.28 9.56
N ILE A 148 8.75 -15.17 9.57
CA ILE A 148 7.28 -15.19 9.63
C ILE A 148 6.74 -15.09 8.22
N ALA A 149 5.78 -15.95 7.88
CA ALA A 149 5.08 -15.88 6.61
C ALA A 149 4.22 -14.61 6.51
N GLY A 150 4.19 -14.02 5.31
CA GLY A 150 3.24 -12.97 4.97
C GLY A 150 1.78 -13.44 4.99
N TYR A 151 0.92 -12.57 4.47
CA TYR A 151 -0.50 -12.84 4.25
C TYR A 151 -0.73 -13.31 2.81
N PRO A 152 -1.81 -14.08 2.56
CA PRO A 152 -2.13 -14.53 1.21
C PRO A 152 -2.52 -13.36 0.29
N PHE A 153 -2.15 -13.45 -0.97
CA PHE A 153 -2.58 -12.54 -2.04
C PHE A 153 -2.55 -13.30 -3.37
N ASP A 154 -3.32 -12.82 -4.33
CA ASP A 154 -3.36 -13.37 -5.69
C ASP A 154 -2.80 -12.36 -6.69
N ILE A 155 -2.32 -12.86 -7.82
CA ILE A 155 -1.94 -12.02 -8.97
C ILE A 155 -2.70 -12.55 -10.18
N GLU A 156 -3.61 -11.73 -10.69
CA GLU A 156 -4.42 -12.01 -11.87
C GLU A 156 -3.83 -11.31 -13.10
N GLU A 157 -3.95 -11.94 -14.26
CA GLU A 157 -3.66 -11.29 -15.55
C GLU A 157 -4.90 -10.51 -16.02
N SER A 158 -4.70 -9.31 -16.54
CA SER A 158 -5.74 -8.48 -17.14
C SER A 158 -5.23 -7.80 -18.41
N ASP A 159 -6.13 -7.25 -19.23
CA ASP A 159 -5.77 -6.50 -20.44
C ASP A 159 -4.80 -5.32 -20.16
N GLY A 160 -4.80 -4.79 -18.92
CA GLY A 160 -3.92 -3.71 -18.46
C GLY A 160 -2.62 -4.16 -17.80
N GLY A 161 -2.31 -5.46 -17.83
CA GLY A 161 -1.18 -6.08 -17.14
C GLY A 161 -1.61 -6.86 -15.90
N LYS A 162 -0.64 -7.18 -15.04
CA LYS A 162 -0.84 -7.99 -13.83
C LYS A 162 -1.44 -7.18 -12.69
N VAL A 163 -2.46 -7.72 -12.02
CA VAL A 163 -3.14 -7.06 -10.91
C VAL A 163 -2.96 -7.87 -9.63
N ILE A 164 -2.37 -7.25 -8.60
CA ILE A 164 -2.31 -7.84 -7.26
C ILE A 164 -3.67 -7.67 -6.58
N ARG A 165 -4.30 -8.78 -6.19
CA ARG A 165 -5.54 -8.83 -5.42
C ARG A 165 -5.27 -8.88 -3.93
N LEU A 166 -5.91 -7.98 -3.22
CA LEU A 166 -5.69 -7.67 -1.80
C LEU A 166 -6.77 -8.30 -0.90
N ARG A 167 -7.80 -8.92 -1.46
CA ARG A 167 -8.86 -9.57 -0.66
C ARG A 167 -8.30 -10.58 0.34
N GLY A 168 -7.40 -11.47 -0.10
CA GLY A 168 -6.76 -12.45 0.78
C GLY A 168 -5.99 -11.81 1.94
N LEU A 169 -5.30 -10.70 1.68
CA LEU A 169 -4.56 -9.94 2.70
C LEU A 169 -5.53 -9.39 3.75
N PHE A 170 -6.61 -8.73 3.31
CA PHE A 170 -7.57 -8.13 4.23
C PHE A 170 -8.38 -9.17 5.02
N ASP A 171 -8.77 -10.29 4.40
CA ASP A 171 -9.45 -11.39 5.10
C ASP A 171 -8.56 -11.98 6.20
N ALA A 172 -7.27 -12.15 5.94
CA ALA A 172 -6.31 -12.66 6.92
C ALA A 172 -6.01 -11.65 8.04
N LEU A 173 -5.90 -10.35 7.72
CA LEU A 173 -5.78 -9.29 8.75
C LEU A 173 -7.00 -9.27 9.68
N LEU A 174 -8.21 -9.45 9.13
CA LEU A 174 -9.42 -9.55 9.95
C LEU A 174 -9.42 -10.80 10.84
N ALA A 175 -8.88 -11.92 10.36
CA ALA A 175 -8.73 -13.12 11.18
C ALA A 175 -7.75 -12.90 12.33
N ASP A 176 -6.59 -12.29 12.06
CA ASP A 176 -5.59 -11.94 13.08
C ASP A 176 -6.15 -10.97 14.14
N LEU A 177 -6.95 -9.99 13.73
CA LEU A 177 -7.64 -9.08 14.63
C LEU A 177 -8.62 -9.81 15.58
N ARG A 178 -9.36 -10.80 15.07
CA ARG A 178 -10.25 -11.64 15.89
C ARG A 178 -9.49 -12.59 16.80
N GLY A 179 -8.30 -13.02 16.37
CA GLY A 179 -7.38 -13.85 17.14
C GLY A 179 -6.51 -13.06 18.13
N GLU A 180 -6.71 -11.73 18.22
CA GLU A 180 -5.95 -10.84 19.10
C GLU A 180 -4.42 -10.90 18.89
N VAL A 181 -3.99 -11.12 17.64
CA VAL A 181 -2.57 -11.10 17.26
C VAL A 181 -1.99 -9.71 17.56
N ALA A 182 -0.74 -9.68 18.04
CA ALA A 182 -0.08 -8.44 18.40
C ALA A 182 0.07 -7.51 17.18
N VAL A 183 -0.22 -6.22 17.38
CA VAL A 183 -0.15 -5.18 16.32
C VAL A 183 1.22 -5.17 15.62
N GLY A 184 2.31 -5.31 16.38
CA GLY A 184 3.66 -5.36 15.82
C GLY A 184 3.90 -6.57 14.90
N GLU A 185 3.28 -7.71 15.22
CA GLU A 185 3.33 -8.91 14.38
C GLU A 185 2.51 -8.75 13.11
N MET A 186 1.29 -8.23 13.21
CA MET A 186 0.47 -7.92 12.04
C MET A 186 1.16 -6.91 11.12
N ALA A 187 1.76 -5.87 11.70
CA ALA A 187 2.53 -4.88 10.97
C ALA A 187 3.73 -5.52 10.24
N TYR A 188 4.49 -6.38 10.91
CA TYR A 188 5.62 -7.07 10.31
C TYR A 188 5.20 -8.01 9.17
N ARG A 189 4.19 -8.86 9.41
CA ARG A 189 3.62 -9.76 8.39
C ARG A 189 3.12 -8.99 7.17
N PHE A 190 2.51 -7.83 7.37
CA PHE A 190 2.12 -6.94 6.26
C PHE A 190 3.34 -6.47 5.45
N HIS A 191 4.43 -6.03 6.09
CA HIS A 191 5.65 -5.65 5.37
C HIS A 191 6.26 -6.83 4.58
N VAL A 192 6.26 -8.04 5.16
CA VAL A 192 6.68 -9.27 4.47
C VAL A 192 5.79 -9.53 3.25
N THR A 193 4.47 -9.36 3.40
CA THR A 193 3.49 -9.51 2.31
C THR A 193 3.77 -8.53 1.16
N VAL A 194 4.00 -7.25 1.46
CA VAL A 194 4.32 -6.26 0.41
C VAL A 194 5.64 -6.63 -0.29
N ALA A 195 6.64 -7.13 0.45
CA ALA A 195 7.87 -7.61 -0.15
C ALA A 195 7.66 -8.85 -1.04
N GLU A 196 6.77 -9.76 -0.64
CA GLU A 196 6.33 -10.91 -1.43
C GLU A 196 5.63 -10.52 -2.72
N MET A 197 4.70 -9.57 -2.64
CA MET A 197 4.00 -8.99 -3.80
C MET A 197 5.01 -8.40 -4.80
N ILE A 198 5.97 -7.60 -4.32
CA ILE A 198 7.01 -7.00 -5.16
C ILE A 198 7.88 -8.07 -5.80
N GLY A 199 8.36 -9.03 -5.01
CA GLY A 199 9.20 -10.14 -5.50
C GLY A 199 8.49 -10.96 -6.59
N ALA A 200 7.26 -11.40 -6.32
CA ALA A 200 6.47 -12.22 -7.24
C ALA A 200 6.16 -11.49 -8.56
N MET A 201 5.82 -10.20 -8.49
CA MET A 201 5.57 -9.39 -9.69
C MET A 201 6.82 -9.19 -10.52
N CYS A 202 7.93 -8.79 -9.89
CA CYS A 202 9.20 -8.60 -10.58
C CYS A 202 9.70 -9.89 -11.23
N GLU A 203 9.55 -11.04 -10.57
CA GLU A 203 9.91 -12.34 -11.12
C GLU A 203 9.06 -12.71 -12.35
N ARG A 204 7.74 -12.53 -12.29
CA ARG A 204 6.85 -12.76 -13.44
C ARG A 204 7.20 -11.86 -14.62
N ILE A 205 7.40 -10.57 -14.37
CA ILE A 205 7.75 -9.58 -15.41
C ILE A 205 9.13 -9.91 -16.02
N ALA A 206 10.11 -10.28 -15.19
CA ALA A 206 11.44 -10.65 -15.65
C ALA A 206 11.41 -11.90 -16.54
N ARG A 207 10.59 -12.90 -16.21
CA ARG A 207 10.40 -14.10 -17.05
C ARG A 207 9.82 -13.77 -18.42
N GLU A 208 8.87 -12.84 -18.49
CA GLU A 208 8.21 -12.45 -19.73
C GLU A 208 9.07 -11.54 -20.61
N THR A 209 9.84 -10.64 -20.01
CA THR A 209 10.60 -9.61 -20.72
C THR A 209 12.06 -9.96 -20.93
N GLY A 210 12.59 -10.94 -20.20
CA GLY A 210 14.02 -11.25 -20.14
C GLY A 210 14.85 -10.23 -19.35
N LEU A 211 14.24 -9.18 -18.79
CA LEU A 211 14.94 -8.15 -18.03
C LEU A 211 15.58 -8.72 -16.76
N ARG A 212 16.80 -8.24 -16.46
CA ARG A 212 17.59 -8.67 -15.29
C ARG A 212 17.88 -7.55 -14.30
N THR A 213 17.36 -6.36 -14.54
CA THR A 213 17.59 -5.18 -13.70
C THR A 213 16.25 -4.60 -13.26
N VAL A 214 16.14 -4.28 -11.98
CA VAL A 214 14.96 -3.67 -11.36
C VAL A 214 15.40 -2.44 -10.57
N ALA A 215 14.71 -1.32 -10.75
CA ALA A 215 14.91 -0.10 -9.99
C ALA A 215 13.77 0.10 -8.99
N LEU A 216 14.09 0.37 -7.72
CA LEU A 216 13.10 0.68 -6.69
C LEU A 216 13.10 2.18 -6.42
N SER A 217 11.96 2.84 -6.65
CA SER A 217 11.77 4.28 -6.52
C SER A 217 10.35 4.61 -6.04
N GLY A 218 10.13 5.84 -5.58
CA GLY A 218 8.91 6.27 -4.91
C GLY A 218 9.06 6.26 -3.38
N GLY A 219 8.34 7.17 -2.71
CA GLY A 219 8.48 7.41 -1.27
C GLY A 219 8.23 6.20 -0.36
N CYS A 220 7.51 5.16 -0.83
CA CYS A 220 7.34 3.91 -0.08
C CYS A 220 8.68 3.20 0.19
N PHE A 221 9.69 3.38 -0.67
CA PHE A 221 11.03 2.82 -0.47
C PHE A 221 11.91 3.68 0.45
N GLN A 222 11.37 4.71 1.11
CA GLN A 222 12.02 5.29 2.30
C GLN A 222 11.92 4.37 3.51
N ASN A 223 10.96 3.43 3.49
CA ASN A 223 10.76 2.42 4.52
C ASN A 223 11.93 1.43 4.53
N ARG A 224 12.72 1.43 5.61
CA ARG A 224 13.95 0.65 5.72
C ARG A 224 13.65 -0.83 5.89
N LEU A 225 12.58 -1.16 6.64
CA LEU A 225 12.13 -2.55 6.78
C LEU A 225 11.74 -3.14 5.41
N LEU A 226 10.97 -2.40 4.61
CA LEU A 226 10.56 -2.84 3.28
C LEU A 226 11.77 -3.08 2.37
N LEU A 227 12.75 -2.17 2.34
CA LEU A 227 13.98 -2.38 1.58
C LEU A 227 14.76 -3.61 2.06
N ALA A 228 14.87 -3.81 3.38
CA ALA A 228 15.54 -4.97 3.95
C ALA A 228 14.87 -6.30 3.58
N LEU A 229 13.55 -6.30 3.36
CA LEU A 229 12.79 -7.48 2.95
C LEU A 229 12.78 -7.69 1.43
N VAL A 230 12.69 -6.62 0.64
CA VAL A 230 12.57 -6.68 -0.83
C VAL A 230 13.91 -6.97 -1.50
N VAL A 231 14.99 -6.29 -1.08
CA VAL A 231 16.28 -6.35 -1.80
C VAL A 231 16.87 -7.76 -1.82
N PRO A 232 16.95 -8.51 -0.70
CA PRO A 232 17.44 -9.89 -0.72
C PRO A 232 16.59 -10.78 -1.62
N ARG A 233 15.26 -10.68 -1.51
CA ARG A 233 14.28 -11.47 -2.27
C ARG A 233 14.42 -11.26 -3.79
N LEU A 234 14.63 -10.03 -4.24
CA LEU A 234 14.87 -9.74 -5.65
C LEU A 234 16.24 -10.26 -6.13
N ARG A 235 17.26 -10.23 -5.28
CA ARG A 235 18.59 -10.78 -5.61
C ARG A 235 18.59 -12.30 -5.70
N GLU A 236 17.82 -12.98 -4.84
CA GLU A 236 17.66 -14.45 -4.85
C GLU A 236 17.07 -14.95 -6.18
N VAL A 237 16.16 -14.20 -6.80
CA VAL A 237 15.63 -14.51 -8.14
C VAL A 237 16.53 -14.02 -9.29
N GLY A 238 17.76 -13.59 -8.99
CA GLY A 238 18.78 -13.23 -9.96
C GLY A 238 18.61 -11.84 -10.59
N LEU A 239 17.88 -10.93 -9.94
CA LEU A 239 17.73 -9.55 -10.41
C LEU A 239 18.79 -8.63 -9.79
N ARG A 240 19.38 -7.78 -10.64
CA ARG A 240 20.18 -6.64 -10.22
C ARG A 240 19.26 -5.53 -9.72
N VAL A 241 19.36 -5.18 -8.44
CA VAL A 241 18.54 -4.13 -7.82
C VAL A 241 19.27 -2.78 -7.83
N LEU A 242 18.61 -1.76 -8.35
CA LEU A 242 19.05 -0.36 -8.32
C LEU A 242 18.24 0.41 -7.28
N LEU A 243 18.95 1.16 -6.43
CA LEU A 243 18.37 2.01 -5.40
C LEU A 243 18.85 3.46 -5.59
N HIS A 244 18.04 4.39 -5.11
CA HIS A 244 18.43 5.79 -4.96
C HIS A 244 19.54 5.95 -3.91
N TRP A 245 20.51 6.83 -4.18
CA TRP A 245 21.62 7.14 -3.26
C TRP A 245 22.00 8.62 -3.29
N GLN A 246 22.19 9.18 -4.49
CA GLN A 246 22.60 10.58 -4.67
C GLN A 246 21.42 11.56 -4.65
N VAL A 247 20.24 11.08 -5.03
CA VAL A 247 18.98 11.83 -4.98
C VAL A 247 17.97 11.03 -4.16
N PRO A 248 16.98 11.68 -3.53
CA PRO A 248 15.97 10.96 -2.77
C PRO A 248 15.05 10.16 -3.69
N CYS A 249 14.56 9.02 -3.19
CA CYS A 249 13.57 8.20 -3.91
C CYS A 249 12.15 8.80 -3.92
N ASN A 250 11.91 9.85 -3.12
CA ASN A 250 10.63 10.54 -3.03
C ASN A 250 10.53 11.69 -4.04
N ASP A 251 9.47 12.48 -3.93
CA ASP A 251 9.14 13.53 -4.88
C ASP A 251 10.24 14.61 -5.01
N GLY A 252 11.12 14.74 -4.02
CA GLY A 252 12.30 15.60 -4.12
C GLY A 252 13.30 15.19 -5.22
N GLY A 253 13.23 13.96 -5.73
CA GLY A 253 14.09 13.44 -6.80
C GLY A 253 13.45 13.46 -8.19
N ILE A 254 12.17 13.84 -8.31
CA ILE A 254 11.40 13.73 -9.56
C ILE A 254 12.00 14.59 -10.68
N SER A 255 12.48 15.80 -10.36
CA SER A 255 12.99 16.75 -11.35
C SER A 255 14.18 16.20 -12.15
N LEU A 256 15.05 15.39 -11.52
CA LEU A 256 16.16 14.74 -12.21
C LEU A 256 15.64 13.71 -13.23
N GLY A 257 14.67 12.88 -12.83
CA GLY A 257 14.05 11.90 -13.72
C GLY A 257 13.39 12.57 -14.92
N GLN A 258 12.67 13.68 -14.69
CA GLN A 258 12.05 14.47 -15.75
C GLN A 258 13.07 15.05 -16.73
N ALA A 259 14.17 15.64 -16.23
CA ALA A 259 15.22 16.22 -17.07
C ALA A 259 15.89 15.18 -17.96
N VAL A 260 16.19 13.99 -17.42
CA VAL A 260 16.81 12.90 -18.20
C VAL A 260 15.82 12.37 -19.23
N ILE A 261 14.57 12.04 -18.86
CA ILE A 261 13.58 11.53 -19.83
C ILE A 261 13.38 12.54 -20.98
N ALA A 262 13.27 13.83 -20.66
CA ALA A 262 13.12 14.88 -21.67
C ALA A 262 14.33 14.93 -22.63
N SER A 263 15.56 14.75 -22.14
CA SER A 263 16.75 14.78 -23.02
C SER A 263 16.78 13.65 -24.05
N PHE A 264 16.13 12.52 -23.77
CA PHE A 264 16.01 11.39 -24.70
C PHE A 264 14.73 11.44 -25.57
N THR A 265 13.87 12.44 -25.36
CA THR A 265 12.64 12.63 -26.14
C THR A 265 12.79 13.67 -27.27
N VAL A 266 13.87 14.46 -27.25
CA VAL A 266 14.11 15.61 -28.16
C VAL A 266 15.01 15.26 -29.37
N GLU A 267 15.26 13.96 -29.62
CA GLU A 267 15.90 13.47 -30.86
C GLU A 267 14.86 13.01 -31.89
#